data_AF-A0A7Y5Q0D8-F1
#
_entry.id   AF-A0A7Y5Q0D8-F1
#
_cell.length_a   1.000
_cell.length_b   1.000
_cell.length_c   1.000
_cell.angle_alpha   90.00
_cell.angle_beta   90.00
_cell.angle_gamma   90.00
#
_symmetry.space_group_name_H-M   'P 1'
#
loop_
_entity.id
_entity.type
_entity.pdbx_description
1 polymer ?
#
loop_
_entity_poly.entity_id
_entity_poly.type
_entity_poly.pdbx_seq_one_letter_code
_entity_poly.pdbx_strand_id
1 'polypeptide(L)'
;MNKKIPPEAFLFYVELGRERSYEAVAERFDCSRRGVAECAKRERWQERIAELEGRAQERVEAAALDSIAAMNERHLKIARYLQSRGLEALQSGRTELIARATRTVSEGVALERLVRGEPTERVENFEAINRRERERWLVDDRTSAAQDAAEQAGEGSDGGAGSQDTPEPDDLDATSSAAPKEPLAAPDDADR
;
A
#
# COMPACT_ATOMS: atom_id res chain seq x y z
N MET A 1 49.83 37.82 4.71
CA MET A 1 50.45 36.51 5.04
C MET A 1 49.43 35.42 4.74
N ASN A 2 49.72 34.49 3.83
CA ASN A 2 48.84 33.34 3.57
C ASN A 2 49.04 32.28 4.66
N LYS A 3 48.24 32.35 5.72
CA LYS A 3 48.14 31.24 6.68
C LYS A 3 47.47 30.05 5.98
N LYS A 4 48.12 28.88 6.02
CA LYS A 4 47.55 27.64 5.49
C LYS A 4 46.36 27.25 6.36
N ILE A 5 45.28 26.84 5.72
CA ILE A 5 44.07 26.40 6.42
C ILE A 5 44.31 24.97 6.90
N PRO A 6 44.13 24.70 8.20
CA PRO A 6 44.33 23.37 8.76
C PRO A 6 43.25 22.38 8.27
N PRO A 7 43.56 21.08 8.12
CA PRO A 7 42.57 20.08 7.72
C PRO A 7 41.42 19.92 8.72
N GLU A 8 41.64 20.27 9.99
CA GLU A 8 40.63 20.30 11.05
C GLU A 8 39.54 21.36 10.80
N ALA A 9 39.77 22.33 9.90
CA ALA A 9 38.79 23.34 9.55
C ALA A 9 37.51 22.76 8.95
N PHE A 10 37.62 21.63 8.23
CA PHE A 10 36.47 20.90 7.73
C PHE A 10 35.65 20.27 8.86
N LEU A 11 36.30 19.66 9.86
CA LEU A 11 35.61 19.05 11.00
C LEU A 11 34.84 20.10 11.80
N PHE A 12 35.49 21.23 12.10
CA PHE A 12 34.82 22.35 12.76
C PHE A 12 33.65 22.88 11.92
N TYR A 13 33.80 22.97 10.60
CA TYR A 13 32.70 23.34 9.71
C TYR A 13 31.53 22.35 9.77
N VAL A 14 31.79 21.03 9.87
CA VAL A 14 30.75 20.02 10.04
C VAL A 14 30.04 20.18 11.40
N GLU A 15 30.78 20.42 12.48
CA GLU A 15 30.26 20.61 13.85
C GLU A 15 29.29 21.79 13.97
N LEU A 16 29.46 22.85 13.18
CA LEU A 16 28.54 24.01 13.15
C LEU A 16 27.11 23.64 12.69
N GLY A 17 26.92 22.47 12.04
CA GLY A 17 25.60 21.97 11.67
C GLY A 17 24.76 22.97 10.85
N ARG A 18 23.65 23.43 11.42
CA ARG A 18 22.73 24.38 10.75
C ARG A 18 23.28 25.81 10.67
N GLU A 19 24.24 26.16 11.52
CA GLU A 19 24.87 27.49 11.59
C GLU A 19 26.20 27.54 10.80
N ARG A 20 26.42 26.57 9.91
CA ARG A 20 27.58 26.49 9.03
C ARG A 20 27.86 27.81 8.32
N SER A 21 29.01 28.40 8.65
CA SER A 21 29.49 29.64 8.02
C SER A 21 31.00 29.60 7.80
N TYR A 22 31.45 30.02 6.63
CA TYR A 22 32.88 30.21 6.35
C TYR A 22 33.48 31.35 7.17
N GLU A 23 32.66 32.27 7.67
CA GLU A 23 33.09 33.35 8.57
C GLU A 23 33.45 32.80 9.95
N ALA A 24 32.62 31.92 10.52
CA ALA A 24 32.91 31.25 11.78
C ALA A 24 34.20 30.41 11.72
N VAL A 25 34.43 29.71 10.60
CA VAL A 25 35.68 28.97 10.36
C VAL A 25 36.87 29.93 10.24
N ALA A 26 36.71 31.05 9.53
CA ALA A 26 37.75 32.04 9.34
C ALA A 26 38.20 32.66 10.68
N GLU A 27 37.23 33.01 11.54
CA GLU A 27 37.47 33.53 12.89
C GLU A 27 38.17 32.50 13.78
N ARG A 28 37.69 31.24 13.77
CA ARG A 28 38.26 30.17 14.60
C ARG A 28 39.73 29.88 14.32
N PHE A 29 40.13 29.95 13.04
CA PHE A 29 41.48 29.59 12.59
C PHE A 29 42.34 30.80 12.19
N ASP A 30 41.90 32.03 12.52
CA ASP A 30 42.59 33.28 12.22
C ASP A 30 43.08 33.36 10.75
N CYS A 31 42.16 33.08 9.82
CA CYS A 31 42.44 33.06 8.39
C CYS A 31 41.40 33.90 7.62
N SER A 32 41.69 34.22 6.36
CA SER A 32 40.74 35.02 5.57
C SER A 32 39.54 34.17 5.11
N ARG A 33 38.33 34.74 5.18
CA ARG A 33 37.10 34.13 4.65
C ARG A 33 37.25 33.67 3.19
N ARG A 34 37.94 34.47 2.35
CA ARG A 34 38.23 34.12 0.96
C ARG A 34 39.11 32.86 0.85
N GLY A 35 40.11 32.74 1.71
CA GLY A 35 40.94 31.54 1.81
C GLY A 35 40.12 30.31 2.17
N VAL A 36 39.20 30.42 3.13
CA VAL A 36 38.30 29.33 3.52
C VAL A 36 37.41 28.91 2.36
N ALA A 37 36.81 29.86 1.64
CA ALA A 37 35.96 29.57 0.49
C ALA A 37 36.73 28.85 -0.64
N GLU A 38 37.95 29.29 -0.97
CA GLU A 38 38.80 28.61 -1.97
C GLU A 38 39.21 27.21 -1.52
N CYS A 39 39.51 27.03 -0.23
CA CYS A 39 39.81 25.74 0.35
C CYS A 39 38.60 24.80 0.27
N ALA A 40 37.43 25.28 0.71
CA ALA A 40 36.17 24.55 0.67
C ALA A 40 35.77 24.14 -0.75
N LYS A 41 36.04 24.99 -1.74
CA LYS A 41 35.84 24.67 -3.16
C LYS A 41 36.81 23.61 -3.66
N ARG A 42 38.11 23.77 -3.38
CA ARG A 42 39.17 22.83 -3.79
C ARG A 42 38.94 21.44 -3.21
N GLU A 43 38.52 21.38 -1.95
CA GLU A 43 38.28 20.14 -1.21
C GLU A 43 36.82 19.70 -1.20
N ARG A 44 35.97 20.40 -1.96
CA ARG A 44 34.56 20.06 -2.19
C ARG A 44 33.79 19.79 -0.90
N TRP A 45 33.91 20.70 0.07
CA TRP A 45 33.31 20.53 1.40
C TRP A 45 31.81 20.27 1.35
N GLN A 46 31.08 20.90 0.41
CA GLN A 46 29.65 20.67 0.24
C GLN A 46 29.32 19.24 -0.21
N GLU A 47 30.05 18.69 -1.19
CA GLU A 47 29.87 17.30 -1.65
C GLU A 47 30.14 16.31 -0.51
N ARG A 48 31.22 16.55 0.25
CA ARG A 48 31.58 15.72 1.41
C ARG A 48 30.54 15.77 2.53
N ILE A 49 29.92 16.93 2.75
CA ILE A 49 28.81 17.06 3.70
C ILE A 49 27.59 16.31 3.21
N ALA A 50 27.21 16.48 1.95
CA ALA A 50 26.07 15.78 1.37
C ALA A 50 26.25 14.25 1.46
N GLU A 51 27.46 13.75 1.21
CA GLU A 51 27.78 12.33 1.38
C GLU A 51 27.72 11.89 2.85
N LEU A 52 28.23 12.68 3.78
CA LEU A 52 28.18 12.38 5.21
C LEU A 52 26.74 12.35 5.72
N GLU A 53 25.95 13.36 5.39
CA GLU A 53 24.54 13.48 5.75
C GLU A 53 23.71 12.38 5.09
N GLY A 54 23.98 12.03 3.83
CA GLY A 54 23.37 10.90 3.15
C GLY A 54 23.64 9.58 3.87
N ARG A 55 24.91 9.27 4.18
CA ARG A 55 25.26 8.06 4.95
C ARG A 55 24.67 8.06 6.37
N ALA A 56 24.53 9.23 7.00
CA ALA A 56 23.88 9.33 8.30
C ALA A 56 22.39 9.02 8.20
N GLN A 57 21.72 9.57 7.19
CA GLN A 57 20.32 9.32 6.89
C GLN A 57 20.06 7.85 6.57
N GLU A 58 20.87 7.24 5.69
CA GLU A 58 20.81 5.81 5.37
C GLU A 58 20.90 4.92 6.62
N ARG A 59 21.79 5.25 7.56
CA ARG A 59 21.91 4.50 8.83
C ARG A 59 20.68 4.64 9.71
N VAL A 60 20.10 5.84 9.78
CA VAL A 60 18.87 6.09 10.56
C VAL A 60 17.70 5.34 9.93
N GLU A 61 17.56 5.38 8.61
CA GLU A 61 16.53 4.66 7.88
C GLU A 61 16.68 3.14 8.05
N ALA A 62 17.89 2.60 7.90
CA ALA A 62 18.17 1.19 8.14
C ALA A 62 17.82 0.77 9.57
N ALA A 63 18.23 1.54 10.58
CA ALA A 63 17.90 1.26 11.97
C ALA A 63 16.39 1.34 12.26
N ALA A 64 15.67 2.26 11.60
CA ALA A 64 14.22 2.36 11.70
C ALA A 64 13.53 1.14 11.09
N LEU A 65 13.96 0.70 9.89
CA LEU A 65 13.46 -0.50 9.24
C LEU A 65 13.73 -1.76 10.08
N ASP A 66 14.94 -1.90 10.63
CA ASP A 66 15.30 -3.01 11.51
C ASP A 66 14.44 -3.02 12.78
N SER A 67 14.18 -1.85 13.37
CA SER A 67 13.31 -1.71 14.54
C SER A 67 11.87 -2.14 14.23
N ILE A 68 11.34 -1.73 13.07
CA ILE A 68 10.00 -2.14 12.59
C ILE A 68 9.97 -3.65 12.33
N ALA A 69 10.98 -4.20 11.68
CA ALA A 69 11.10 -5.64 11.42
C ALA A 69 11.13 -6.44 12.72
N ALA A 70 11.94 -6.01 13.70
CA ALA A 70 12.02 -6.63 15.02
C ALA A 70 10.70 -6.54 15.79
N MET A 71 9.98 -5.42 15.68
CA MET A 71 8.64 -5.26 16.25
C MET A 71 7.63 -6.21 15.61
N ASN A 72 7.60 -6.27 14.28
CA ASN A 72 6.72 -7.16 13.52
C ASN A 72 6.97 -8.62 13.88
N GLU A 73 8.23 -9.04 13.99
CA GLU A 73 8.59 -10.39 14.41
C GLU A 73 8.08 -10.72 15.82
N ARG A 74 8.18 -9.79 16.77
CA ARG A 74 7.60 -9.97 18.12
C ARG A 74 6.08 -10.10 18.06
N HIS A 75 5.41 -9.26 17.29
CA HIS A 75 3.96 -9.31 17.14
C HIS A 75 3.47 -10.61 16.48
N LEU A 76 4.20 -11.11 15.48
CA LEU A 76 3.90 -12.41 14.84
C LEU A 76 4.07 -13.58 15.83
N LYS A 77 5.07 -13.55 16.71
CA LYS A 77 5.22 -14.55 17.77
C LYS A 77 4.04 -14.54 18.73
N ILE A 78 3.57 -13.36 19.13
CA ILE A 78 2.38 -13.21 19.99
C ILE A 78 1.13 -13.74 19.29
N ALA A 79 0.93 -13.38 18.02
CA ALA A 79 -0.20 -13.85 17.21
C ALA A 79 -0.23 -15.39 17.14
N ARG A 80 0.89 -16.01 16.78
CA ARG A 80 1.03 -17.48 16.72
C ARG A 80 0.80 -18.13 18.08
N TYR A 81 1.32 -17.54 19.15
CA TYR A 81 1.08 -18.05 20.50
C TYR A 81 -0.40 -18.04 20.88
N LEU A 82 -1.13 -16.96 20.59
CA LEU A 82 -2.58 -16.89 20.83
C LEU A 82 -3.33 -17.97 20.03
N GLN A 83 -2.99 -18.13 18.74
CA GLN A 83 -3.58 -19.15 17.88
C GLN A 83 -3.35 -20.55 18.46
N SER A 84 -2.11 -20.91 18.84
CA SER A 84 -1.80 -22.22 19.45
C SER A 84 -2.57 -22.47 20.74
N ARG A 85 -2.63 -21.48 21.65
CA ARG A 85 -3.35 -21.63 22.93
C ARG A 85 -4.86 -21.75 22.74
N GLY A 86 -5.41 -21.02 21.79
CA GLY A 86 -6.81 -21.15 21.40
C GLY A 86 -7.12 -22.53 20.82
N LEU A 87 -6.27 -23.05 19.94
CA LEU A 87 -6.41 -24.39 19.37
C LEU A 87 -6.29 -25.49 20.42
N GLU A 88 -5.32 -25.42 21.33
CA GLU A 88 -5.20 -26.36 22.46
C GLU A 88 -6.47 -26.37 23.34
N ALA A 89 -7.06 -25.20 23.58
CA ALA A 89 -8.30 -25.10 24.34
C ALA A 89 -9.50 -25.73 23.59
N LEU A 90 -9.59 -25.54 22.27
CA LEU A 90 -10.61 -26.20 21.43
C LEU A 90 -10.43 -27.72 21.42
N GLN A 91 -9.19 -28.20 21.31
CA GLN A 91 -8.85 -29.63 21.34
C GLN A 91 -9.18 -30.30 22.68
N SER A 92 -9.21 -29.54 23.78
CA SER A 92 -9.58 -30.08 25.10
C SER A 92 -11.05 -30.52 25.21
N GLY A 93 -11.90 -30.17 24.24
CA GLY A 93 -13.31 -30.60 24.17
C GLY A 93 -14.22 -30.02 25.27
N ARG A 94 -13.71 -29.09 26.08
CA ARG A 94 -14.44 -28.41 27.16
C ARG A 94 -15.39 -27.37 26.60
N THR A 95 -16.69 -27.65 26.64
CA THR A 95 -17.75 -26.81 26.05
C THR A 95 -17.80 -25.41 26.64
N GLU A 96 -17.50 -25.25 27.93
CA GLU A 96 -17.46 -23.97 28.64
C GLU A 96 -16.34 -23.03 28.15
N LEU A 97 -15.31 -23.57 27.47
CA LEU A 97 -14.19 -22.79 26.96
C LEU A 97 -14.26 -22.50 25.46
N ILE A 98 -15.17 -23.16 24.71
CA ILE A 98 -15.21 -23.07 23.24
C ILE A 98 -15.32 -21.61 22.78
N ALA A 99 -16.27 -20.84 23.32
CA ALA A 99 -16.49 -19.46 22.90
C ALA A 99 -15.26 -18.56 23.12
N ARG A 100 -14.57 -18.75 24.26
CA ARG A 100 -13.32 -18.04 24.57
C ARG A 100 -12.19 -18.47 23.64
N ALA A 101 -12.04 -19.77 23.43
CA ALA A 101 -11.00 -20.35 22.61
C ALA A 101 -11.11 -19.91 21.15
N THR A 102 -12.31 -19.95 20.57
CA THR A 102 -12.58 -19.43 19.21
C THR A 102 -12.22 -17.96 19.08
N ARG A 103 -12.59 -17.12 20.07
CA ARG A 103 -12.24 -15.70 20.07
C ARG A 103 -10.72 -15.48 20.09
N THR A 104 -10.01 -16.22 20.95
CA THR A 104 -8.54 -16.13 21.03
C THR A 104 -7.87 -16.52 19.72
N VAL A 105 -8.36 -17.55 19.02
CA VAL A 105 -7.86 -17.90 17.68
C VAL A 105 -8.13 -16.78 16.69
N SER A 106 -9.36 -16.25 16.64
CA SER A 106 -9.73 -15.17 15.72
C SER A 106 -8.90 -13.89 15.94
N GLU A 107 -8.66 -13.52 17.20
CA GLU A 107 -7.82 -12.36 17.56
C GLU A 107 -6.37 -12.58 17.15
N GLY A 108 -5.82 -13.79 17.37
CA GLY A 108 -4.48 -14.14 16.92
C GLY A 108 -4.34 -14.11 15.39
N VAL A 109 -5.35 -14.54 14.65
CA VAL A 109 -5.37 -14.45 13.17
C VAL A 109 -5.48 -13.00 12.71
N ALA A 110 -6.34 -12.19 13.34
CA ALA A 110 -6.50 -10.78 13.02
C ALA A 110 -5.19 -10.00 13.26
N LEU A 111 -4.49 -10.27 14.37
CA LEU A 111 -3.20 -9.66 14.66
C LEU A 111 -2.13 -10.03 13.63
N GLU A 112 -2.07 -11.30 13.21
CA GLU A 112 -1.14 -11.73 12.16
C GLU A 112 -1.40 -11.02 10.83
N ARG A 113 -2.67 -10.94 10.42
CA ARG A 113 -3.10 -10.23 9.21
C ARG A 113 -2.70 -8.75 9.26
N LEU A 114 -2.93 -8.10 10.41
CA LEU A 114 -2.57 -6.69 10.60
C LEU A 114 -1.07 -6.45 10.42
N VAL A 115 -0.23 -7.32 11.00
CA VAL A 115 1.23 -7.19 10.90
C VAL A 115 1.73 -7.45 9.47
N ARG A 116 1.04 -8.31 8.71
CA ARG A 116 1.33 -8.58 7.29
C ARG A 116 0.76 -7.52 6.33
N GLY A 117 -0.01 -6.56 6.83
CA GLY A 117 -0.69 -5.56 6.01
C GLY A 117 -1.90 -6.10 5.24
N GLU A 118 -2.41 -7.28 5.62
CA GLU A 118 -3.66 -7.80 5.07
C GLU A 118 -4.85 -7.06 5.71
N PRO A 119 -5.89 -6.69 4.94
CA PRO A 119 -7.09 -6.07 5.50
C PRO A 119 -7.73 -6.96 6.57
N THR A 120 -7.75 -6.50 7.82
CA THR A 120 -8.35 -7.22 8.95
C THR A 120 -9.86 -7.06 9.01
N GLU A 121 -10.39 -5.98 8.44
CA GLU A 121 -11.81 -5.73 8.28
C GLU A 121 -12.09 -5.42 6.81
N ARG A 122 -13.03 -6.15 6.22
CA ARG A 122 -13.62 -5.73 4.95
C ARG A 122 -14.64 -4.65 5.30
N VAL A 123 -14.18 -3.41 5.44
CA VAL A 123 -15.08 -2.26 5.47
C VAL A 123 -15.69 -2.20 4.08
N GLU A 124 -16.93 -2.65 3.95
CA GLU A 124 -17.68 -2.38 2.73
C GLU A 124 -17.75 -0.85 2.61
N ASN A 125 -17.04 -0.31 1.62
CA ASN A 125 -17.00 1.13 1.42
C ASN A 125 -18.43 1.60 1.16
N PHE A 126 -19.00 2.38 2.08
CA PHE A 126 -20.38 2.86 2.00
C PHE A 126 -20.66 3.56 0.66
N GLU A 127 -19.64 4.19 0.06
CA GLU A 127 -19.71 4.77 -1.28
C GLU A 127 -19.81 3.73 -2.40
N ALA A 128 -19.14 2.58 -2.26
CA ALA A 128 -19.24 1.48 -3.21
C ALA A 128 -20.59 0.77 -3.12
N ILE A 129 -21.15 0.64 -1.91
CA ILE A 129 -22.52 0.15 -1.70
C ILE A 129 -23.53 1.13 -2.28
N ASN A 130 -23.44 2.42 -1.95
CA ASN A 130 -24.34 3.44 -2.49
C ASN A 130 -24.22 3.59 -3.99
N ARG A 131 -23.03 3.44 -4.57
CA ARG A 131 -22.87 3.45 -6.04
C ARG A 131 -23.58 2.27 -6.67
N ARG A 132 -23.37 1.06 -6.15
CA ARG A 132 -24.05 -0.16 -6.61
C ARG A 132 -25.57 -0.05 -6.48
N GLU A 133 -26.06 0.46 -5.36
CA GLU A 133 -27.49 0.69 -5.16
C GLU A 133 -28.01 1.79 -6.09
N ARG A 134 -27.28 2.90 -6.28
CA ARG A 134 -27.68 3.93 -7.24
C ARG A 134 -27.74 3.41 -8.67
N GLU A 135 -26.76 2.62 -9.11
CA GLU A 135 -26.73 2.00 -10.43
C GLU A 135 -27.85 0.95 -10.60
N ARG A 136 -28.20 0.24 -9.53
CA ARG A 136 -29.30 -0.72 -9.53
C ARG A 136 -30.68 -0.08 -9.63
N TRP A 137 -30.84 1.13 -9.08
CA TRP A 137 -32.12 1.85 -9.08
C TRP A 137 -32.21 2.93 -10.17
N LEU A 138 -31.09 3.31 -10.80
CA LEU A 138 -31.04 4.00 -12.10
C LEU A 138 -31.06 2.97 -13.24
N VAL A 139 -32.13 2.18 -13.32
CA VAL A 139 -32.62 1.79 -14.63
C VAL A 139 -33.27 3.06 -15.18
N ASP A 140 -32.62 3.64 -16.20
CA ASP A 140 -32.86 4.98 -16.74
C ASP A 140 -34.36 5.31 -16.86
N ASP A 141 -34.79 6.40 -16.23
CA ASP A 141 -36.06 7.08 -16.57
C ASP A 141 -36.09 7.51 -18.06
N ARG A 142 -34.94 7.44 -18.74
CA ARG A 142 -34.85 7.58 -20.20
C ARG A 142 -35.35 6.37 -20.96
N THR A 143 -35.27 5.17 -20.39
CA THR A 143 -35.85 3.97 -21.00
C THR A 143 -37.36 3.92 -20.81
N SER A 144 -37.90 4.33 -19.65
CA SER A 144 -39.35 4.48 -19.48
C SER A 144 -39.89 5.60 -20.36
N ALA A 145 -39.28 6.79 -20.36
CA ALA A 145 -39.73 7.91 -21.19
C ALA A 145 -39.57 7.65 -22.71
N ALA A 146 -38.57 6.86 -23.13
CA ALA A 146 -38.42 6.47 -24.53
C ALA A 146 -39.38 5.34 -24.93
N GLN A 147 -39.73 4.43 -24.01
CA GLN A 147 -40.77 3.41 -24.22
C GLN A 147 -42.16 4.06 -24.28
N ASP A 148 -42.46 4.99 -23.37
CA ASP A 148 -43.72 5.75 -23.32
C ASP A 148 -43.89 6.66 -24.57
N ALA A 149 -42.79 7.23 -25.08
CA ALA A 149 -42.81 8.03 -26.31
C ALA A 149 -42.93 7.18 -27.58
N ALA A 150 -42.40 5.94 -27.58
CA ALA A 150 -42.57 5.00 -28.68
C ALA A 150 -43.99 4.41 -28.72
N GLU A 151 -44.63 4.21 -27.56
CA GLU A 151 -46.02 3.77 -27.44
C GLU A 151 -47.01 4.84 -27.93
N GLN A 152 -46.77 6.12 -27.57
CA GLN A 152 -47.60 7.25 -28.03
C GLN A 152 -47.43 7.61 -29.51
N ALA A 153 -46.30 7.24 -30.14
CA ALA A 153 -46.07 7.42 -31.58
C ALA A 153 -46.66 6.28 -32.43
N GLY A 154 -47.08 5.17 -31.82
CA GLY A 154 -47.66 4.01 -32.50
C GLY A 154 -49.19 4.05 -32.66
N GLU A 155 -49.91 4.86 -31.90
CA GLU A 155 -51.37 4.95 -31.95
C GLU A 155 -51.85 6.08 -32.85
N GLY A 156 -51.61 5.94 -34.15
CA GLY A 156 -51.99 6.96 -35.12
C GLY A 156 -51.83 6.57 -36.58
N SER A 157 -51.99 5.29 -36.93
CA SER A 157 -52.21 4.90 -38.33
C SER A 157 -53.14 3.69 -38.43
N ASP A 158 -54.29 3.98 -39.03
CA ASP A 158 -55.40 3.13 -39.41
C ASP A 158 -55.02 1.95 -40.33
N GLY A 159 -55.70 0.83 -40.14
CA GLY A 159 -56.07 -0.08 -41.24
C GLY A 159 -55.23 -1.34 -41.48
N GLY A 160 -55.71 -2.47 -40.96
CA GLY A 160 -55.95 -3.63 -41.84
C GLY A 160 -55.08 -4.88 -41.70
N ALA A 161 -55.73 -5.92 -41.16
CA ALA A 161 -55.67 -7.33 -41.56
C ALA A 161 -54.43 -8.20 -41.25
N GLY A 162 -54.68 -9.24 -40.43
CA GLY A 162 -54.29 -10.61 -40.81
C GLY A 162 -53.51 -11.42 -39.77
N SER A 163 -54.23 -12.39 -39.18
CA SER A 163 -53.78 -13.76 -38.83
C SER A 163 -52.67 -13.93 -37.77
N GLN A 164 -53.01 -14.49 -36.61
CA GLN A 164 -52.74 -15.89 -36.21
C GLN A 164 -51.25 -16.27 -36.26
N ASP A 165 -50.60 -16.44 -35.10
CA ASP A 165 -50.50 -17.72 -34.40
C ASP A 165 -49.54 -17.59 -33.20
N THR A 166 -49.94 -18.15 -32.06
CA THR A 166 -49.02 -18.49 -30.95
C THR A 166 -48.50 -19.91 -31.22
N PRO A 167 -47.23 -20.20 -30.97
CA PRO A 167 -46.91 -21.03 -29.80
C PRO A 167 -45.68 -20.47 -29.06
N GLU A 168 -45.76 -20.27 -27.75
CA GLU A 168 -45.29 -21.19 -26.69
C GLU A 168 -43.82 -21.66 -26.79
N PRO A 169 -43.17 -21.78 -25.62
CA PRO A 169 -41.73 -21.77 -25.45
C PRO A 169 -41.15 -23.17 -25.56
N ASP A 170 -39.84 -23.28 -25.79
CA ASP A 170 -39.01 -24.25 -25.07
C ASP A 170 -37.52 -24.16 -25.45
N ASP A 171 -36.73 -24.50 -24.44
CA ASP A 171 -35.43 -25.16 -24.50
C ASP A 171 -34.09 -24.40 -24.64
N LEU A 172 -33.39 -24.40 -23.49
CA LEU A 172 -32.08 -25.04 -23.25
C LEU A 172 -30.90 -24.71 -24.19
N ASP A 173 -29.88 -24.04 -23.65
CA ASP A 173 -28.51 -24.57 -23.44
C ASP A 173 -27.64 -23.43 -22.86
N ALA A 174 -27.12 -23.50 -21.64
CA ALA A 174 -25.98 -24.31 -21.20
C ALA A 174 -24.64 -23.97 -21.88
N THR A 175 -23.78 -23.38 -21.05
CA THR A 175 -22.31 -23.50 -21.02
C THR A 175 -21.43 -22.66 -21.96
N SER A 176 -20.42 -22.02 -21.33
CA SER A 176 -18.99 -22.07 -21.68
C SER A 176 -18.36 -20.70 -21.38
N SER A 177 -17.76 -20.50 -20.20
CA SER A 177 -16.36 -20.82 -19.90
C SER A 177 -15.35 -20.12 -20.82
N ALA A 178 -14.68 -19.08 -20.30
CA ALA A 178 -13.32 -18.71 -20.71
C ALA A 178 -12.69 -17.75 -19.67
N ALA A 179 -11.85 -18.31 -18.79
CA ALA A 179 -10.85 -17.57 -18.04
C ALA A 179 -9.52 -17.56 -18.84
N PRO A 180 -8.70 -16.48 -18.81
CA PRO A 180 -7.35 -16.53 -19.34
C PRO A 180 -6.32 -16.97 -18.29
N LYS A 181 -5.44 -17.88 -18.73
CA LYS A 181 -4.36 -18.56 -18.00
C LYS A 181 -3.14 -17.66 -17.75
N GLU A 182 -2.57 -17.74 -16.55
CA GLU A 182 -1.16 -17.42 -16.28
C GLU A 182 -0.23 -18.51 -16.87
N PRO A 183 0.96 -18.16 -17.39
CA PRO A 183 1.97 -19.13 -17.78
C PRO A 183 2.91 -19.48 -16.61
N LEU A 184 2.97 -20.79 -16.33
CA LEU A 184 3.87 -21.49 -15.43
C LEU A 184 5.30 -21.51 -16.00
N ALA A 185 6.27 -20.93 -15.29
CA ALA A 185 7.69 -21.10 -15.56
C ALA A 185 8.18 -22.44 -14.97
N ALA A 186 8.86 -23.25 -15.78
CA ALA A 186 9.49 -24.50 -15.38
C ALA A 186 10.82 -24.24 -14.64
N PRO A 187 11.22 -25.11 -13.69
CA PRO A 187 12.59 -25.14 -13.17
C PRO A 187 13.52 -25.89 -14.13
N ASP A 188 14.70 -25.30 -14.32
CA ASP A 188 15.81 -25.82 -15.12
C ASP A 188 16.71 -26.66 -14.19
N ASP A 189 16.73 -27.97 -14.42
CA ASP A 189 17.71 -28.91 -13.85
C ASP A 189 18.63 -29.38 -14.99
N ALA A 190 19.89 -28.93 -15.01
CA ALA A 190 21.03 -29.67 -15.59
C ALA A 190 22.38 -29.01 -15.28
N ASP A 191 23.25 -29.79 -14.64
CA ASP A 191 24.71 -29.84 -14.78
C ASP A 191 25.57 -28.57 -14.57
N ARG A 192 26.16 -28.47 -13.36
CA ARG A 192 27.62 -28.54 -13.13
C ARG A 192 28.01 -28.42 -11.66
#